data_AF-A0A967C7C1-F1
#
_entry.id   AF-A0A967C7C1-F1
#
_cell.length_a   1.000
_cell.length_b   1.000
_cell.length_c   1.000
_cell.angle_alpha   90.00
_cell.angle_beta   90.00
_cell.angle_gamma   90.00
#
_symmetry.space_group_name_H-M   'P 1'
#
loop_
_entity.id
_entity.type
_entity.pdbx_description
1 polymer ?
#
loop_
_entity_poly.entity_id
_entity_poly.type
_entity_poly.pdbx_seq_one_letter_code
_entity_poly.pdbx_strand_id
1 'polypeptide(L)'
;AARDHVGCVTWNGRIHVVGGRFNTFQYNTDMHHVYLPARDTWEELAPLPTARSGHGMVIYRDRFFVMGGEGGIIERGVARDARVFGQMESYDPATNTWASHAAMPTPRHAVAAVTIGDWIYVAGGGAVLGGMVQSAIHEAFTLG
;
A
#
# COMPACT_ATOMS: atom_id res chain seq x y z
N ALA A 1 1.46 9.38 14.33
CA ALA A 1 0.48 8.50 15.00
C ALA A 1 0.84 7.04 14.73
N ALA A 2 0.64 6.14 15.70
CA ALA A 2 0.92 4.71 15.54
C ALA A 2 -0.01 4.08 14.49
N ARG A 3 0.55 3.28 13.59
CA ARG A 3 -0.18 2.60 12.50
C ARG A 3 0.31 1.16 12.40
N ASP A 4 -0.58 0.25 12.05
CA ASP A 4 -0.24 -1.11 11.63
C ASP A 4 -0.60 -1.33 10.16
N HIS A 5 -0.16 -2.47 9.60
CA HIS A 5 -0.46 -2.88 8.22
C HIS A 5 -0.08 -1.83 7.17
N VAL A 6 0.99 -1.09 7.45
CA VAL A 6 1.62 -0.12 6.54
C VAL A 6 2.46 -0.84 5.48
N GLY A 7 2.62 -0.22 4.32
CA GLY A 7 3.72 -0.52 3.41
C GLY A 7 4.96 0.25 3.84
N CYS A 8 6.14 -0.38 3.75
CA CYS A 8 7.40 0.31 4.01
C CYS A 8 8.49 -0.08 3.02
N VAL A 9 9.32 0.91 2.66
CA VAL A 9 10.50 0.73 1.82
C VAL A 9 11.61 1.67 2.27
N THR A 10 12.86 1.33 1.96
CA THR A 10 14.01 2.21 2.16
C THR A 10 14.44 2.82 0.83
N TRP A 11 14.61 4.14 0.78
CA TRP A 11 15.05 4.86 -0.42
C TRP A 11 15.98 6.02 -0.04
N ASN A 12 17.16 6.10 -0.67
CA ASN A 12 18.14 7.18 -0.44
C ASN A 12 18.43 7.47 1.05
N GLY A 13 18.62 6.42 1.86
CA GLY A 13 18.90 6.53 3.30
C GLY A 13 17.69 6.94 4.16
N ARG A 14 16.48 6.93 3.60
CA ARG A 14 15.23 7.27 4.27
C ARG A 14 14.31 6.05 4.36
N ILE A 15 13.42 6.03 5.34
CA ILE A 15 12.40 4.96 5.50
C ILE A 15 11.04 5.55 5.19
N HIS A 16 10.41 5.11 4.11
CA HIS A 16 9.06 5.50 3.73
C HIS A 16 8.04 4.56 4.37
N VAL A 17 6.98 5.11 4.93
CA VAL A 17 5.90 4.39 5.62
C VAL A 17 4.56 4.91 5.11
N VAL A 18 3.87 4.09 4.34
CA VAL A 18 2.71 4.48 3.52
C VAL A 18 1.44 3.74 3.96
N GLY A 19 0.33 4.49 4.01
CA GLY A 19 -1.01 3.99 4.32
C GLY A 19 -1.10 3.35 5.70
N GLY A 20 -1.76 2.19 5.78
CA GLY A 20 -2.00 1.48 7.03
C GLY A 20 -3.31 1.90 7.70
N ARG A 21 -3.46 1.55 8.97
CA ARG A 21 -4.69 1.80 9.72
C ARG A 21 -4.44 2.17 11.17
N PHE A 22 -5.47 2.79 11.76
CA PHE A 22 -5.56 3.09 13.18
C PHE A 22 -6.51 2.11 13.87
N ASN A 23 -6.00 1.27 14.76
CA ASN A 23 -6.74 0.33 15.60
C ASN A 23 -7.50 -0.81 14.88
N THR A 24 -8.35 -0.52 13.90
CA THR A 24 -9.19 -1.51 13.19
C THR A 24 -9.16 -1.32 11.67
N PHE A 25 -9.52 -2.35 10.92
CA PHE A 25 -9.59 -2.41 9.45
C PHE A 25 -10.48 -1.33 8.80
N GLN A 26 -11.31 -0.67 9.60
CA GLN A 26 -12.24 0.34 9.13
C GLN A 26 -11.62 1.75 9.09
N TYR A 27 -10.58 2.01 9.88
CA TYR A 27 -9.93 3.33 9.97
C TYR A 27 -8.60 3.34 9.24
N ASN A 28 -8.68 3.28 7.92
CA ASN A 28 -7.51 3.30 7.07
C ASN A 28 -7.08 4.73 6.78
N THR A 29 -5.80 4.92 6.52
CA THR A 29 -5.21 6.22 6.22
C THR A 29 -4.47 6.21 4.90
N ASP A 30 -4.36 7.38 4.32
CA ASP A 30 -3.56 7.74 3.16
C ASP A 30 -2.17 8.27 3.52
N MET A 31 -1.85 8.39 4.81
CA MET A 31 -0.61 9.00 5.28
C MET A 31 0.64 8.41 4.61
N HIS A 32 1.49 9.28 4.07
CA HIS A 32 2.84 8.96 3.63
C HIS A 32 3.83 9.71 4.51
N HIS A 33 4.42 9.01 5.46
CA HIS A 33 5.49 9.55 6.29
C HIS A 33 6.84 9.02 5.85
N VAL A 34 7.87 9.84 5.96
CA VAL A 34 9.24 9.43 5.77
C VAL A 34 10.03 9.72 7.04
N TYR A 35 10.73 8.70 7.54
CA TYR A 35 11.70 8.84 8.61
C TYR A 35 13.06 9.17 8.01
N LEU A 36 13.75 10.12 8.64
CA LEU A 36 15.08 10.59 8.28
C LEU A 36 16.08 10.20 9.38
N PRO A 37 16.74 9.04 9.28
CA PRO A 37 17.66 8.54 10.30
C PRO A 37 18.78 9.53 10.64
N ALA A 38 19.26 10.29 9.66
CA ALA A 38 20.36 11.24 9.86
C ALA A 38 20.07 12.36 10.87
N ARG A 39 18.79 12.66 11.12
CA ARG A 39 18.37 13.72 12.05
C ARG A 39 17.27 13.29 13.02
N ASP A 40 16.95 12.00 13.04
CA ASP A 40 15.91 11.40 13.88
C ASP A 40 14.57 12.16 13.85
N THR A 41 14.08 12.44 12.65
CA THR A 41 12.83 13.17 12.46
C THR A 41 11.96 12.53 11.40
N TRP A 42 10.68 12.91 11.40
CA TRP A 42 9.71 12.55 10.38
C TRP A 42 9.34 13.74 9.50
N GLU A 43 9.03 13.47 8.24
CA GLU A 43 8.37 14.40 7.32
C GLU A 43 7.11 13.75 6.73
N GLU A 44 6.18 14.57 6.29
CA GLU A 44 5.00 14.15 5.52
C GLU A 44 5.22 14.43 4.04
N LEU A 45 4.86 13.47 3.20
CA LEU A 45 4.93 13.55 1.74
C LEU A 45 3.52 13.43 1.16
N ALA A 46 3.40 13.54 -0.16
CA ALA A 46 2.11 13.46 -0.83
C ALA A 46 1.36 12.18 -0.40
N PRO A 47 0.09 12.31 0.04
CA PRO A 47 -0.66 11.20 0.58
C PRO A 47 -1.00 10.18 -0.52
N LEU A 48 -1.08 8.92 -0.12
CA LEU A 48 -1.53 7.81 -0.96
C LEU A 48 -2.96 8.09 -1.46
N PRO A 49 -3.24 8.10 -2.77
CA PRO A 49 -4.55 8.54 -3.27
C PRO A 49 -5.73 7.70 -2.76
N THR A 50 -5.50 6.41 -2.52
CA THR A 50 -6.49 5.51 -1.92
C THR A 50 -6.07 5.10 -0.50
N ALA A 51 -6.71 5.67 0.53
CA ALA A 51 -6.46 5.28 1.93
C ALA A 51 -6.72 3.77 2.14
N ARG A 52 -5.67 3.02 2.50
CA ARG A 52 -5.74 1.55 2.63
C ARG A 52 -4.64 0.96 3.49
N SER A 53 -4.87 -0.25 4.00
CA SER A 53 -3.93 -1.03 4.80
C SER A 53 -3.76 -2.44 4.23
N GLY A 54 -2.74 -3.18 4.65
CA GLY A 54 -2.49 -4.55 4.22
C GLY A 54 -2.15 -4.68 2.73
N HIS A 55 -1.66 -3.60 2.13
CA HIS A 55 -1.21 -3.56 0.74
C HIS A 55 0.24 -4.05 0.65
N GLY A 56 0.63 -4.52 -0.53
CA GLY A 56 2.03 -4.75 -0.87
C GLY A 56 2.69 -3.44 -1.29
N MET A 57 3.95 -3.24 -0.90
CA MET A 57 4.74 -2.08 -1.32
C MET A 57 6.12 -2.51 -1.80
N VAL A 58 6.54 -2.03 -2.98
CA VAL A 58 7.85 -2.32 -3.57
C VAL A 58 8.42 -1.10 -4.27
N ILE A 59 9.74 -1.09 -4.48
CA ILE A 59 10.40 -0.16 -5.39
C ILE A 59 10.54 -0.82 -6.75
N TYR A 60 10.02 -0.19 -7.80
CA TYR A 60 10.12 -0.62 -9.20
C TYR A 60 10.36 0.59 -10.10
N ARG A 61 11.44 0.55 -10.89
CA ARG A 61 11.87 1.64 -11.79
C ARG A 61 11.82 3.02 -11.11
N ASP A 62 12.52 3.14 -9.98
CA ASP A 62 12.66 4.35 -9.15
C ASP A 62 11.36 4.93 -8.57
N ARG A 63 10.25 4.17 -8.63
CA ARG A 63 8.96 4.56 -8.06
C ARG A 63 8.50 3.53 -7.03
N PHE A 64 7.69 3.98 -6.07
CA PHE A 64 7.21 3.11 -5.00
C PHE A 64 5.80 2.65 -5.32
N PHE A 65 5.65 1.40 -5.73
CA PHE A 65 4.37 0.81 -6.08
C PHE A 65 3.68 0.30 -4.84
N VAL A 66 2.41 0.66 -4.70
CA VAL A 66 1.50 0.19 -3.65
C VAL A 66 0.34 -0.55 -4.32
N MET A 67 0.16 -1.82 -3.98
CA MET A 67 -0.78 -2.71 -4.65
C MET A 67 -1.71 -3.42 -3.68
N GLY A 68 -2.98 -3.48 -4.05
CA GLY A 68 -4.00 -4.15 -3.27
C GLY A 68 -4.26 -3.46 -1.94
N GLY A 69 -4.60 -4.24 -0.93
CA GLY A 69 -4.96 -3.77 0.41
C GLY A 69 -6.46 -3.82 0.66
N GLU A 70 -6.84 -3.47 1.87
CA GLU A 70 -8.23 -3.37 2.31
C GLU A 70 -8.56 -1.95 2.79
N GLY A 71 -9.85 -1.66 3.00
CA GLY A 71 -10.31 -0.46 3.68
C GLY A 71 -11.82 -0.41 3.86
N GLY A 72 -12.28 0.33 4.86
CA GLY A 72 -13.68 0.58 5.10
C GLY A 72 -14.13 1.94 4.55
N ILE A 73 -15.38 2.05 4.11
CA ILE A 73 -16.08 3.34 3.97
C ILE A 73 -16.68 3.67 5.33
N ILE A 74 -16.15 4.70 5.99
CA ILE A 74 -16.73 5.25 7.22
C ILE A 74 -17.66 6.40 6.86
N GLU A 75 -18.96 6.27 7.16
CA GLU A 75 -19.91 7.36 7.07
C GLU A 75 -20.41 7.74 8.46
N ARG A 76 -20.23 9.00 8.86
CA ARG A 76 -20.66 9.52 10.17
C ARG A 76 -20.14 8.69 11.36
N GLY A 77 -18.91 8.19 11.26
CA GLY A 77 -18.28 7.36 12.29
C GLY A 77 -18.69 5.88 12.30
N VAL A 78 -19.54 5.45 11.35
CA VAL A 78 -20.00 4.07 11.21
C VAL A 78 -19.42 3.46 9.95
N ALA A 79 -18.79 2.29 10.04
CA ALA A 79 -18.40 1.55 8.85
C ALA A 79 -19.62 1.05 8.10
N ARG A 80 -19.74 1.45 6.85
CA ARG A 80 -20.84 1.13 5.95
C ARG A 80 -20.50 0.02 4.97
N ASP A 81 -19.27 0.06 4.47
CA ASP A 81 -18.81 -0.88 3.47
C ASP A 81 -17.36 -1.27 3.73
N ALA A 82 -17.03 -2.52 3.44
CA ALA A 82 -15.72 -3.11 3.60
C ALA A 82 -15.24 -3.54 2.23
N ARG A 83 -14.09 -3.01 1.80
CA ARG A 83 -13.57 -3.20 0.46
C ARG A 83 -12.18 -3.80 0.46
N VAL A 84 -11.96 -4.72 -0.46
CA VAL A 84 -10.64 -5.17 -0.89
C VAL A 84 -10.30 -4.47 -2.21
N PHE A 85 -9.08 -3.95 -2.30
CA PHE A 85 -8.61 -3.15 -3.41
C PHE A 85 -7.81 -4.01 -4.39
N GLY A 86 -7.94 -3.70 -5.68
CA GLY A 86 -7.02 -4.14 -6.74
C GLY A 86 -6.09 -3.00 -7.17
N GLN A 87 -6.26 -1.80 -6.62
CA GLN A 87 -5.58 -0.58 -7.01
C GLN A 87 -4.06 -0.77 -7.00
N MET A 88 -3.43 -0.29 -8.08
CA MET A 88 -1.99 -0.13 -8.21
C MET A 88 -1.71 1.36 -8.38
N GLU A 89 -0.95 1.93 -7.46
CA GLU A 89 -0.56 3.33 -7.48
C GLU A 89 0.94 3.41 -7.21
N SER A 90 1.64 4.33 -7.86
CA SER A 90 3.07 4.50 -7.64
C SER A 90 3.42 5.92 -7.23
N TYR A 91 4.28 6.06 -6.23
CA TYR A 91 4.85 7.32 -5.80
C TYR A 91 6.16 7.61 -6.55
N ASP A 92 6.31 8.84 -7.01
CA ASP A 92 7.53 9.37 -7.57
C ASP A 92 8.27 10.24 -6.53
N PRO A 93 9.41 9.78 -5.99
CA PRO A 93 10.17 10.55 -5.01
C PRO A 93 10.83 11.81 -5.58
N ALA A 94 11.02 11.92 -6.89
CA ALA A 94 11.61 13.11 -7.51
C ALA A 94 10.61 14.27 -7.60
N THR A 95 9.32 13.96 -7.80
CA THR A 95 8.27 14.97 -7.96
C THR A 95 7.33 15.08 -6.77
N ASN A 96 7.43 14.18 -5.79
CA ASN A 96 6.50 14.07 -4.67
C ASN A 96 5.04 13.95 -5.15
N THR A 97 4.80 13.07 -6.11
CA THR A 97 3.47 12.84 -6.69
C THR A 97 3.14 11.36 -6.80
N TRP A 98 1.84 11.06 -6.88
CA TRP A 98 1.33 9.72 -7.14
C TRP A 98 0.77 9.61 -8.55
N ALA A 99 0.85 8.42 -9.13
CA ALA A 99 0.18 8.05 -10.37
C ALA A 99 -0.60 6.75 -10.18
N SER A 100 -1.75 6.64 -10.84
CA SER A 100 -2.55 5.42 -10.88
C SER A 100 -2.18 4.56 -12.09
N HIS A 101 -2.24 3.24 -11.93
CA HIS A 101 -1.95 2.25 -12.98
C HIS A 101 -3.12 1.29 -13.17
N ALA A 102 -2.98 0.38 -14.14
CA ALA A 102 -3.89 -0.75 -14.28
C ALA A 102 -3.95 -1.55 -12.96
N ALA A 103 -5.16 -1.81 -12.47
CA ALA A 103 -5.38 -2.55 -11.25
C ALA A 103 -4.97 -4.03 -11.39
N MET A 104 -4.66 -4.67 -10.27
CA MET A 104 -4.55 -6.12 -10.17
C MET A 104 -5.86 -6.77 -10.66
N PRO A 105 -5.80 -7.85 -11.47
CA PRO A 105 -6.97 -8.60 -11.89
C PRO A 105 -7.79 -9.12 -10.70
N THR A 106 -7.08 -9.55 -9.65
CA THR A 106 -7.70 -10.01 -8.41
C THR A 106 -7.45 -9.01 -7.28
N PRO A 107 -8.48 -8.28 -6.80
CA PRO A 107 -8.38 -7.47 -5.59
C PRO A 107 -8.01 -8.34 -4.38
N ARG A 108 -6.93 -8.00 -3.68
CA ARG A 108 -6.41 -8.77 -2.53
C ARG A 108 -5.82 -7.85 -1.46
N HIS A 109 -6.01 -8.21 -0.20
CA HIS A 109 -5.34 -7.60 0.96
C HIS A 109 -4.38 -8.61 1.62
N ALA A 110 -3.55 -8.14 2.56
CA ALA A 110 -2.49 -8.91 3.22
C ALA A 110 -1.58 -9.63 2.21
N VAL A 111 -1.26 -8.96 1.10
CA VAL A 111 -0.41 -9.50 0.05
C VAL A 111 1.06 -9.27 0.36
N ALA A 112 1.91 -10.20 -0.07
CA ALA A 112 3.35 -9.98 -0.14
C ALA A 112 3.70 -9.53 -1.56
N ALA A 113 4.56 -8.52 -1.69
CA ALA A 113 5.02 -8.04 -2.99
C ALA A 113 6.55 -7.95 -3.02
N VAL A 114 7.15 -8.35 -4.16
CA VAL A 114 8.60 -8.27 -4.39
C VAL A 114 8.89 -7.90 -5.85
N THR A 115 10.02 -7.25 -6.09
CA THR A 115 10.55 -7.06 -7.45
C THR A 115 11.61 -8.11 -7.76
N ILE A 116 11.51 -8.74 -8.94
CA ILE A 116 12.49 -9.71 -9.44
C ILE A 116 12.71 -9.42 -10.93
N GLY A 117 13.91 -8.98 -11.29
CA GLY A 117 14.18 -8.45 -12.62
C GLY A 117 13.30 -7.24 -12.91
N ASP A 118 12.70 -7.21 -14.10
CA ASP A 118 11.80 -6.15 -14.55
C ASP A 118 10.31 -6.46 -14.30
N TRP A 119 10.05 -7.20 -13.22
CA TRP A 119 8.71 -7.64 -12.84
C TRP A 119 8.45 -7.38 -11.36
N ILE A 120 7.19 -7.04 -11.07
CA ILE A 120 6.62 -6.98 -9.73
C ILE A 120 5.77 -8.23 -9.52
N TYR A 121 6.05 -8.99 -8.47
CA TYR A 121 5.33 -10.20 -8.09
C TYR A 121 4.48 -9.94 -6.86
N VAL A 122 3.21 -10.35 -6.87
CA VAL A 122 2.26 -10.20 -5.77
C VAL A 122 1.65 -11.56 -5.42
N ALA A 123 1.99 -12.05 -4.23
CA ALA A 123 1.65 -13.39 -3.77
C ALA A 123 0.72 -13.38 -2.55
N GLY A 124 -0.15 -14.38 -2.48
CA GLY A 124 -0.99 -14.67 -1.31
C GLY A 124 -2.12 -13.65 -1.09
N GLY A 125 -2.44 -13.39 0.17
CA GLY A 125 -3.52 -12.47 0.55
C GLY A 125 -4.93 -13.02 0.36
N GLY A 126 -5.93 -12.20 0.66
CA GLY A 126 -7.35 -12.57 0.66
C GLY A 126 -8.21 -11.61 -0.17
N ALA A 127 -9.16 -12.15 -0.93
CA ALA A 127 -10.09 -11.38 -1.77
C ALA A 127 -11.34 -10.87 -1.02
N VAL A 128 -11.56 -11.37 0.19
CA VAL A 128 -12.65 -10.95 1.09
C VAL A 128 -12.02 -10.26 2.28
N LEU A 129 -12.63 -9.18 2.77
CA LEU A 129 -12.13 -8.44 3.92
C LEU A 129 -12.07 -9.32 5.18
N GLY A 130 -11.04 -9.12 6.00
CA GLY A 130 -10.79 -9.93 7.19
C GLY A 130 -10.10 -11.25 6.87
N GLY A 131 -9.27 -11.75 7.79
CA GLY A 131 -8.35 -12.88 7.58
C GLY A 131 -8.99 -14.27 7.39
N MET A 132 -10.28 -14.34 7.08
CA MET A 132 -11.04 -15.59 6.95
C MET A 132 -10.83 -16.31 5.62
N VAL A 133 -10.46 -15.58 4.56
CA VAL A 133 -10.25 -16.14 3.22
C VAL A 133 -8.81 -15.89 2.81
N GLN A 134 -8.01 -16.95 2.70
CA GLN A 134 -6.67 -16.88 2.12
C GLN A 134 -6.69 -17.41 0.68
N SER A 135 -5.80 -16.89 -0.14
CA SER A 135 -5.61 -17.34 -1.52
C SER A 135 -4.17 -17.80 -1.75
N ALA A 136 -3.99 -18.76 -2.65
CA ALA A 136 -2.69 -19.14 -3.20
C ALA A 136 -2.38 -18.37 -4.50
N ILE A 137 -3.10 -17.27 -4.76
CA ILE A 137 -2.98 -16.53 -6.01
C ILE A 137 -1.60 -15.85 -6.06
N HIS A 138 -1.02 -15.87 -7.26
CA HIS A 138 0.22 -15.22 -7.58
C HIS A 138 0.07 -14.53 -8.92
N GLU A 139 0.30 -13.21 -8.93
CA GLU A 139 0.20 -12.36 -10.12
C GLU A 139 1.53 -11.63 -10.31
N ALA A 140 1.92 -11.43 -11.57
CA ALA A 140 3.14 -10.72 -11.94
C ALA A 140 2.80 -9.56 -12.88
N PHE A 141 3.45 -8.42 -12.69
CA PHE A 141 3.20 -7.18 -13.39
C PHE A 141 4.51 -6.61 -13.93
N THR A 142 4.43 -5.97 -15.10
CA THR A 142 5.49 -5.13 -15.64
C THR A 142 4.85 -3.93 -16.31
N LEU A 143 5.61 -2.84 -16.41
CA LEU A 143 5.25 -1.71 -17.28
C LEU A 143 6.03 -1.92 -18.57
N GLY A 144 5.32 -2.25 -19.65
CA GLY A 144 5.91 -2.61 -20.95
C GLY A 144 6.96 -1.65 -21.48
#